data_AF-A0AAF5DBK7-F1
#
_entry.id   AF-A0AAF5DBK7-F1
#
_cell.length_a   1.000
_cell.length_b   1.000
_cell.length_c   1.000
_cell.angle_alpha   90.00
_cell.angle_beta   90.00
_cell.angle_gamma   90.00
#
_symmetry.space_group_name_H-M   'P 1'
#
loop_
_entity.id
_entity.type
_entity.pdbx_description
1 polymer ?
#
loop_
_entity_poly.entity_id
_entity_poly.type
_entity_poly.pdbx_seq_one_letter_code
_entity_poly.pdbx_strand_id
1 'polypeptide(L)'
;MLRPLNNIVQQFRFNTVNFFMKKSEKELWKTITSVSKSGEKKGRRATRQTPVRINQFYNIGQSPMFVKYNGLVNNIKQDDLTTDPILVEEASEEEINQRLDKIKLFLGDKKNFKKKRFRQNLHPLERGFSGTKIIGQKLGSPPSLDEADFKDFQTCCLEVSFC
;
A
#
# COMPACT_ATOMS: atom_id res chain seq x y z
N MET A 1 17.05 39.27 -5.80
CA MET A 1 16.89 39.00 -4.35
C MET A 1 16.85 37.49 -4.13
N LEU A 2 18.00 36.88 -3.83
CA LEU A 2 18.13 35.44 -3.57
C LEU A 2 18.11 35.24 -2.05
N ARG A 3 17.14 34.47 -1.53
CA ARG A 3 17.07 34.15 -0.09
C ARG A 3 18.18 33.15 0.26
N PRO A 4 18.93 33.34 1.36
CA PRO A 4 19.96 32.41 1.77
C PRO A 4 19.32 31.13 2.33
N LEU A 5 19.92 29.98 1.98
CA LEU A 5 19.59 28.66 2.48
C LEU A 5 20.03 28.54 3.95
N ASN A 6 19.23 29.10 4.86
CA ASN A 6 19.45 28.92 6.29
C ASN A 6 19.05 27.49 6.72
N ASN A 7 20.06 26.73 7.15
CA ASN A 7 20.00 25.74 8.22
C ASN A 7 18.76 24.84 8.27
N ILE A 8 18.77 23.77 7.48
CA ILE A 8 18.04 22.55 7.84
C ILE A 8 19.10 21.53 8.27
N VAL A 9 19.68 21.75 9.45
CA VAL A 9 20.15 20.62 10.26
C VAL A 9 18.87 19.91 10.70
N GLN A 10 18.40 18.96 9.87
CA GLN A 10 17.39 18.02 10.30
C GLN A 10 17.96 17.32 11.53
N GLN A 11 17.43 17.67 12.70
CA GLN A 11 17.70 16.97 13.94
C GLN A 11 17.26 15.52 13.72
N PHE A 12 18.21 14.64 13.39
CA PHE A 12 17.97 13.20 13.41
C PHE A 12 17.61 12.86 14.85
N ARG A 13 16.31 12.73 15.13
CA ARG A 13 15.87 12.12 16.38
C ARG A 13 16.25 10.64 16.28
N PHE A 14 17.42 10.30 16.83
CA PHE A 14 17.74 8.92 17.15
C PHE A 14 16.54 8.34 17.89
N ASN A 15 16.11 7.16 17.47
CA ASN A 15 14.91 6.49 17.93
C ASN A 15 14.91 6.39 19.48
N THR A 16 14.28 7.35 20.17
CA THR A 16 14.35 7.47 21.64
C THR A 16 13.43 6.48 22.37
N VAL A 17 12.77 5.57 21.64
CA VAL A 17 11.88 4.59 22.26
C VAL A 17 12.62 3.28 22.48
N ASN A 18 12.61 2.82 23.73
CA ASN A 18 13.02 1.48 24.10
C ASN A 18 12.19 0.44 23.31
N PHE A 19 12.71 -0.78 23.15
CA PHE A 19 12.04 -1.90 22.51
C PHE A 19 10.60 -2.11 23.03
N PHE A 20 10.40 -2.04 24.35
CA PHE A 20 9.09 -2.20 24.99
C PHE A 20 8.10 -1.05 24.72
N MET A 21 8.57 0.09 24.22
CA MET A 21 7.74 1.24 23.86
C MET A 21 7.39 1.29 22.37
N LYS A 22 7.89 0.34 21.56
CA LYS A 22 7.53 0.23 20.15
C LYS A 22 6.05 -0.09 20.01
N LYS A 23 5.42 0.50 18.98
CA LYS A 23 4.01 0.32 18.66
C LYS A 23 3.85 -0.43 17.35
N SER A 24 2.70 -1.06 17.18
CA SER A 24 2.39 -1.79 15.94
C SER A 24 2.21 -0.83 14.75
N GLU A 25 2.39 -1.33 13.53
CA GLU A 25 2.14 -0.55 12.30
C GLU A 25 0.75 0.10 12.30
N LYS A 26 -0.27 -0.62 12.76
CA LYS A 26 -1.66 -0.12 12.82
C LYS A 26 -1.79 1.08 13.76
N GLU A 27 -1.17 1.02 14.93
CA GLU A 27 -1.21 2.13 15.90
C GLU A 27 -0.47 3.36 15.37
N LEU A 28 0.71 3.17 14.77
CA LEU A 28 1.49 4.26 14.17
C LEU A 28 0.73 4.94 13.03
N TRP A 29 0.10 4.18 12.13
CA TRP A 29 -0.74 4.78 11.10
C TRP A 29 -1.99 5.45 11.68
N LYS A 30 -2.56 4.92 12.76
CA LYS A 30 -3.71 5.54 13.43
C LYS A 30 -3.35 6.91 14.02
N THR A 31 -2.18 7.09 14.63
CA THR A 31 -1.79 8.40 15.18
C THR A 31 -1.66 9.46 14.09
N ILE A 32 -1.16 9.08 12.90
CA ILE A 32 -0.99 10.00 11.77
C ILE A 32 -2.29 10.25 11.01
N THR A 33 -3.09 9.20 10.80
CA THR A 33 -4.25 9.25 9.91
C THR A 33 -5.55 9.53 10.62
N SER A 34 -5.64 9.39 11.95
CA SER A 34 -6.89 9.64 12.68
C SER A 34 -7.27 11.13 12.67
N VAL A 35 -8.58 11.39 12.68
CA VAL A 35 -9.13 12.74 12.88
C VAL A 35 -10.31 12.61 13.83
N SER A 36 -10.51 13.62 14.68
CA SER A 36 -11.68 13.71 15.55
C SER A 36 -12.98 13.81 14.73
N LYS A 37 -14.12 13.44 15.32
CA LYS A 37 -15.45 13.59 14.69
C LYS A 37 -15.69 15.03 14.19
N SER A 38 -15.25 16.03 14.97
CA SER A 38 -15.33 17.45 14.58
C SER A 38 -14.48 17.77 13.34
N GLY A 39 -13.26 17.22 13.26
CA GLY A 39 -12.43 17.38 12.07
C GLY A 39 -12.96 16.65 10.84
N GLU A 40 -13.64 15.51 11.03
CA GLU A 40 -14.32 14.80 9.93
C GLU A 40 -15.47 15.62 9.34
N LYS A 41 -16.32 16.23 10.18
CA LYS A 41 -17.38 17.17 9.73
C LYS A 41 -16.81 18.38 8.97
N LYS A 42 -15.58 18.81 9.30
CA LYS A 42 -14.85 19.89 8.60
C LYS A 42 -14.10 19.42 7.34
N GLY A 43 -14.32 18.18 6.87
CA GLY A 43 -13.73 17.67 5.63
C GLY A 43 -12.26 17.23 5.72
N ARG A 44 -11.64 17.24 6.91
CA ARG A 44 -10.21 16.87 7.07
C ARG A 44 -9.91 15.41 6.70
N ARG A 45 -10.93 14.56 6.56
CA ARG A 45 -10.78 13.18 6.08
C ARG A 45 -10.20 13.11 4.66
N ALA A 46 -10.54 14.07 3.79
CA ALA A 46 -10.08 14.09 2.40
C ALA A 46 -8.58 14.40 2.26
N THR A 47 -8.00 15.13 3.22
CA THR A 47 -6.58 15.53 3.21
C THR A 47 -5.66 14.48 3.84
N ARG A 48 -6.18 13.34 4.29
CA ARG A 48 -5.38 12.31 4.97
C ARG A 48 -4.42 11.63 3.99
N GLN A 49 -3.21 11.34 4.45
CA GLN A 49 -2.29 10.49 3.73
C GLN A 49 -2.80 9.03 3.75
N THR A 50 -2.76 8.35 2.60
CA THR A 50 -3.14 6.94 2.54
C THR A 50 -2.07 6.09 3.24
N PRO A 51 -2.44 5.24 4.21
CA PRO A 51 -1.48 4.38 4.88
C PRO A 51 -0.81 3.44 3.88
N VAL A 52 0.52 3.29 4.01
CA VAL A 52 1.32 2.40 3.18
C VAL A 52 1.67 1.17 4.01
N ARG A 53 1.26 -0.01 3.54
CA ARG A 53 1.61 -1.27 4.20
C ARG A 53 3.07 -1.62 3.95
N ILE A 54 3.90 -1.50 4.97
CA ILE A 54 5.35 -1.68 4.88
C ILE A 54 5.69 -3.16 4.66
N ASN A 55 4.90 -4.06 5.25
CA ASN A 55 5.09 -5.51 5.16
C ASN A 55 4.96 -6.07 3.73
N GLN A 56 4.36 -5.33 2.79
CA GLN A 56 4.28 -5.75 1.39
C GLN A 56 5.60 -5.56 0.61
N PHE A 57 6.58 -4.89 1.21
CA PHE A 57 7.84 -4.54 0.55
C PHE A 57 9.02 -5.41 0.99
N TYR A 58 8.90 -6.07 2.14
CA TYR A 58 9.96 -6.88 2.72
C TYR A 58 9.49 -8.33 2.80
N ASN A 59 10.26 -9.24 2.20
CA ASN A 59 10.05 -10.67 2.44
C ASN A 59 10.87 -11.10 3.67
N ILE A 60 10.45 -12.19 4.29
CA ILE A 60 11.16 -12.78 5.43
C ILE A 60 12.58 -13.16 4.97
N GLY A 61 13.59 -12.88 5.81
CA GLY A 61 15.01 -13.09 5.49
C GLY A 61 15.67 -11.95 4.70
N GLN A 62 14.90 -10.99 4.18
CA GLN A 62 15.48 -9.83 3.51
C GLN A 62 15.91 -8.78 4.54
N SER A 63 17.22 -8.53 4.60
CA SER A 63 17.86 -7.53 5.45
C SER A 63 18.68 -6.58 4.58
N PRO A 64 18.96 -5.33 5.01
CA PRO A 64 19.94 -4.46 4.36
C PRO A 64 21.33 -5.11 4.18
N MET A 65 21.70 -6.04 5.07
CA MET A 65 22.96 -6.81 4.97
C MET A 65 22.89 -7.94 3.93
N PHE A 66 21.69 -8.25 3.44
CA PHE A 66 21.38 -9.29 2.46
C PHE A 66 22.08 -10.64 2.72
N VAL A 67 21.76 -11.26 3.86
CA VAL A 67 22.26 -12.59 4.20
C VAL A 67 21.49 -13.67 3.44
N LYS A 68 22.20 -14.59 2.77
CA LYS A 68 21.62 -15.69 2.00
C LYS A 68 21.36 -16.88 2.92
N TYR A 69 20.17 -16.89 3.54
CA TYR A 69 19.70 -18.02 4.31
C TYR A 69 19.14 -19.11 3.39
N ASN A 70 19.79 -20.27 3.38
CA ASN A 70 19.32 -21.45 2.65
C ASN A 70 18.02 -21.97 3.28
N GLY A 71 17.01 -22.21 2.45
CA GLY A 71 15.65 -22.58 2.86
C GLY A 71 14.72 -21.39 3.14
N LEU A 72 15.22 -20.15 3.14
CA LEU A 72 14.42 -18.95 3.38
C LEU A 72 14.50 -17.95 2.23
N VAL A 73 15.70 -17.49 1.89
CA VAL A 73 15.94 -16.58 0.76
C VAL A 73 16.27 -17.38 -0.49
N ASN A 74 17.15 -18.38 -0.33
CA ASN A 74 17.55 -19.29 -1.39
C ASN A 74 16.86 -20.64 -1.21
N ASN A 75 16.50 -21.28 -2.32
CA ASN A 75 15.99 -22.64 -2.29
C ASN A 75 17.12 -23.61 -1.91
N ILE A 76 16.82 -24.62 -1.09
CA ILE A 76 17.73 -25.74 -0.84
C ILE A 76 17.74 -26.59 -2.11
N LYS A 77 18.92 -26.82 -2.72
CA LYS A 77 19.05 -27.74 -3.85
C LYS A 77 18.85 -29.17 -3.31
N GLN A 78 18.18 -30.03 -4.09
CA GLN A 78 17.89 -31.40 -3.64
C GLN A 78 19.17 -32.19 -3.28
N ASP A 79 20.29 -31.88 -3.91
CA ASP A 79 21.59 -32.53 -3.66
C ASP A 79 22.26 -32.06 -2.36
N ASP A 80 21.86 -30.91 -1.81
CA ASP A 80 22.42 -30.31 -0.58
C ASP A 80 21.67 -30.75 0.69
N LEU A 81 20.83 -31.80 0.61
CA LEU A 81 20.14 -32.40 1.77
C LEU A 81 21.09 -33.27 2.62
N THR A 82 22.29 -32.77 2.90
CA THR A 82 23.26 -33.39 3.79
C THR A 82 22.95 -33.04 5.26
N THR A 83 23.33 -33.93 6.18
CA THR A 83 23.18 -33.75 7.64
C THR A 83 24.01 -32.59 8.19
N ASP A 84 24.92 -32.06 7.38
CA ASP A 84 25.87 -31.02 7.77
C ASP A 84 25.19 -29.64 7.86
N PRO A 85 25.64 -28.79 8.80
CA PRO A 85 25.07 -27.46 8.95
C PRO A 85 25.28 -26.65 7.67
N ILE A 86 24.17 -26.24 7.05
CA ILE A 86 24.19 -25.40 5.85
C ILE A 86 24.76 -24.03 6.21
N LEU A 87 25.90 -23.69 5.61
CA LEU A 87 26.59 -22.42 5.84
C LEU A 87 25.76 -21.24 5.32
N VAL A 88 25.75 -20.17 6.10
CA VAL A 88 25.16 -18.90 5.73
C VAL A 88 26.14 -18.17 4.81
N GLU A 89 25.73 -17.88 3.58
CA GLU A 89 26.55 -17.11 2.64
C GLU A 89 26.33 -15.60 2.83
N GLU A 90 27.43 -14.85 2.95
CA GLU A 90 27.40 -13.39 2.87
C GLU A 90 27.28 -12.95 1.40
N ALA A 91 26.46 -11.94 1.14
CA ALA A 91 26.34 -11.38 -0.20
C ALA A 91 27.48 -10.42 -0.51
N SER A 92 27.86 -10.35 -1.78
CA SER A 92 28.76 -9.31 -2.28
C SER A 92 28.12 -7.93 -2.13
N GLU A 93 28.93 -6.90 -1.89
CA GLU A 93 28.49 -5.51 -1.80
C GLU A 93 27.73 -5.05 -3.05
N GLU A 94 28.10 -5.56 -4.23
CA GLU A 94 27.40 -5.28 -5.48
C GLU A 94 25.95 -5.81 -5.46
N GLU A 95 25.74 -7.02 -4.95
CA GLU A 95 24.40 -7.62 -4.87
C GLU A 95 23.52 -6.85 -3.87
N ILE A 96 24.09 -6.41 -2.75
CA ILE A 96 23.41 -5.58 -1.74
C ILE A 96 22.94 -4.27 -2.38
N ASN A 97 23.83 -3.56 -3.07
CA ASN A 97 23.52 -2.28 -3.71
C ASN A 97 22.46 -2.43 -4.81
N GLN A 98 22.59 -3.44 -5.68
CA GLN A 98 21.59 -3.73 -6.71
C GLN A 98 20.21 -3.98 -6.10
N ARG A 99 20.13 -4.68 -4.96
CA ARG A 99 18.86 -4.96 -4.30
C ARG A 99 18.25 -3.71 -3.67
N LEU A 100 19.07 -2.88 -3.01
CA LEU A 100 18.63 -1.60 -2.47
C LEU A 100 18.08 -0.69 -3.58
N ASP A 101 18.72 -0.67 -4.75
CA ASP A 101 18.26 0.13 -5.89
C ASP A 101 16.96 -0.40 -6.50
N LYS A 102 16.77 -1.73 -6.57
CA LYS A 102 15.46 -2.33 -6.94
C LYS A 102 14.34 -1.87 -5.99
N ILE A 103 14.59 -1.85 -4.68
CA ILE A 103 13.62 -1.38 -3.68
C ILE A 103 13.33 0.11 -3.87
N LYS A 104 14.37 0.95 -4.08
CA LYS A 104 14.21 2.39 -4.35
C LYS A 104 13.38 2.64 -5.61
N LEU A 105 13.66 1.91 -6.70
CA LEU A 105 12.92 2.02 -7.97
C LEU A 105 11.44 1.68 -7.76
N PHE A 106 11.15 0.56 -7.11
CA PHE A 106 9.77 0.13 -6.84
C PHE A 106 9.00 1.11 -5.94
N LEU A 107 9.68 1.68 -4.94
CA LEU A 107 9.11 2.73 -4.07
C LEU A 107 8.90 4.05 -4.84
N GLY A 108 9.82 4.41 -5.73
CA GLY A 108 9.73 5.56 -6.62
C GLY A 108 8.55 5.46 -7.58
N ASP A 109 8.44 4.35 -8.31
CA ASP A 109 7.41 4.12 -9.31
C ASP A 109 6.00 4.08 -8.71
N LYS A 110 5.85 3.51 -7.51
CA LYS A 110 4.53 3.46 -6.84
C LYS A 110 3.93 4.84 -6.57
N LYS A 111 4.73 5.89 -6.44
CA LYS A 111 4.20 7.27 -6.32
C LYS A 111 3.39 7.65 -7.56
N ASN A 112 3.78 7.15 -8.74
CA ASN A 112 3.11 7.40 -10.01
C ASN A 112 1.91 6.45 -10.23
N PHE A 113 2.05 5.17 -9.85
CA PHE A 113 0.97 4.18 -10.04
C PHE A 113 -0.30 4.46 -9.23
N LYS A 114 -0.19 5.07 -8.03
CA LYS A 114 -1.38 5.35 -7.19
C LYS A 114 -2.35 6.35 -7.84
N LYS A 115 -1.86 7.29 -8.64
CA LYS A 115 -2.74 8.29 -9.29
C LYS A 115 -3.57 7.71 -10.43
N LYS A 116 -3.08 6.68 -11.12
CA LYS A 116 -3.77 6.07 -12.27
C LYS A 116 -4.80 5.00 -11.86
N ARG A 117 -4.51 4.18 -10.85
CA ARG A 117 -5.36 3.02 -10.50
C ARG A 117 -6.75 3.38 -9.98
N PHE A 118 -6.91 4.50 -9.28
CA PHE A 118 -8.23 4.90 -8.76
C PHE A 118 -9.09 5.66 -9.78
N ARG A 119 -8.54 5.93 -10.97
CA ARG A 119 -9.26 6.59 -12.07
C ARG A 119 -9.38 5.67 -13.28
N GLN A 120 -9.56 4.38 -13.05
CA GLN A 120 -10.05 3.49 -14.11
C GLN A 120 -11.48 3.94 -14.41
N ASN A 121 -11.58 4.91 -15.31
CA ASN A 121 -12.84 5.37 -15.84
C ASN A 121 -13.52 4.16 -16.47
N LEU A 122 -14.78 3.92 -16.09
CA LEU A 122 -15.64 2.98 -16.80
C LEU A 122 -15.59 3.29 -18.30
N HIS A 123 -15.82 2.28 -19.14
CA HIS A 123 -15.90 2.50 -20.57
C HIS A 123 -16.92 3.62 -20.85
N PRO A 124 -16.68 4.52 -21.83
CA PRO A 124 -17.61 5.61 -22.16
C PRO A 124 -19.08 5.23 -22.30
N LEU A 125 -19.37 3.99 -22.72
CA LEU A 125 -20.74 3.46 -22.88
C LEU A 125 -21.38 3.01 -21.56
N GLU A 126 -20.58 2.70 -20.54
CA GLU A 126 -21.06 2.12 -19.27
C GLU A 126 -21.20 3.17 -18.16
N ARG A 127 -20.63 4.36 -18.34
CA ARG A 127 -20.51 5.39 -17.29
C ARG A 127 -21.84 6.03 -16.85
N GLY A 128 -22.94 5.81 -17.56
CA GLY A 128 -24.18 6.56 -17.35
C GLY A 128 -24.09 8.03 -17.81
N PHE A 129 -24.72 8.95 -17.08
CA PHE A 129 -24.77 10.36 -17.47
C PHE A 129 -23.46 11.12 -17.21
N SER A 130 -22.66 10.70 -16.22
CA SER A 130 -21.39 11.34 -15.88
C SER A 130 -20.36 10.30 -15.41
N GLY A 131 -19.11 10.43 -15.85
CA GLY A 131 -18.04 9.49 -15.49
C GLY A 131 -17.66 9.45 -14.00
N THR A 132 -18.10 10.42 -13.20
CA THR A 132 -17.80 10.50 -11.76
C THR A 132 -18.98 10.16 -10.86
N LYS A 133 -20.20 10.11 -11.40
CA LYS A 133 -21.42 9.85 -10.63
C LYS A 133 -21.99 8.49 -11.04
N ILE A 134 -22.59 7.80 -10.08
CA ILE A 134 -23.29 6.53 -10.34
C ILE A 134 -24.65 6.72 -11.05
N ILE A 135 -25.11 7.96 -11.18
CA ILE A 135 -26.41 8.31 -11.76
C ILE A 135 -26.44 7.93 -13.26
N GLY A 136 -27.44 7.16 -13.64
CA GLY A 136 -27.60 6.57 -14.97
C GLY A 136 -26.75 5.32 -15.22
N GLN A 137 -25.97 4.86 -14.24
CA GLN A 137 -25.18 3.64 -14.37
C GLN A 137 -26.05 2.40 -14.16
N LYS A 138 -25.82 1.37 -15.00
CA LYS A 138 -26.41 0.03 -14.88
C LYS A 138 -25.66 -0.76 -13.78
N LEU A 139 -26.37 -1.16 -12.73
CA LEU A 139 -25.81 -1.87 -11.56
C LEU A 139 -25.89 -3.40 -11.66
N GLY A 140 -26.66 -3.91 -12.62
CA GLY A 140 -26.92 -5.34 -12.80
C GLY A 140 -28.25 -5.78 -12.18
N SER A 141 -28.45 -7.09 -12.12
CA SER A 141 -29.62 -7.70 -11.48
C SER A 141 -29.58 -7.51 -9.98
N PRO A 142 -30.73 -7.34 -9.31
CA PRO A 142 -30.77 -7.31 -7.85
C PRO A 142 -30.33 -8.68 -7.28
N PRO A 143 -29.88 -8.72 -6.01
CA PRO A 143 -29.58 -9.99 -5.34
C PRO A 143 -30.85 -10.85 -5.29
N SER A 144 -30.70 -12.17 -5.47
CA SER A 144 -31.80 -13.13 -5.32
C SER A 144 -32.33 -13.12 -3.89
N LEU A 145 -33.64 -13.34 -3.73
CA LEU A 145 -34.29 -13.46 -2.43
C LEU A 145 -35.06 -14.78 -2.40
N ASP A 146 -34.71 -15.66 -1.46
CA ASP A 146 -35.21 -17.02 -1.32
C ASP A 146 -35.06 -17.85 -2.62
N GLU A 147 -36.17 -18.19 -3.28
CA GLU A 147 -36.22 -18.98 -4.52
C GLU A 147 -36.41 -18.10 -5.78
N ALA A 148 -36.54 -16.79 -5.62
CA ALA A 148 -36.73 -15.86 -6.73
C ALA A 148 -35.39 -15.37 -7.29
N ASP A 149 -35.10 -15.77 -8.53
CA ASP A 149 -34.00 -15.27 -9.34
C ASP A 149 -34.44 -14.07 -10.20
N PHE A 150 -33.70 -12.96 -10.14
CA PHE A 150 -34.00 -11.73 -10.89
C PHE A 150 -33.02 -11.49 -12.05
N LYS A 151 -32.63 -12.55 -12.76
CA LYS A 151 -31.59 -12.49 -13.81
C LYS A 151 -31.98 -11.59 -14.99
N ASP A 152 -33.27 -11.45 -15.26
CA ASP A 152 -33.78 -10.65 -16.38
C ASP A 152 -33.93 -9.16 -16.05
N PHE A 153 -33.71 -8.77 -14.79
CA PHE A 153 -33.84 -7.39 -14.36
C PHE A 153 -32.53 -6.64 -14.45
N GLN A 154 -32.60 -5.38 -14.85
CA GLN A 154 -31.48 -4.44 -14.82
C GLN A 154 -31.81 -3.28 -13.89
N THR A 155 -30.97 -3.07 -12.89
CA THR A 155 -31.11 -1.97 -11.93
C THR A 155 -30.31 -0.76 -12.41
N CYS A 156 -30.92 0.42 -12.41
CA CYS A 156 -30.28 1.69 -12.78
C CYS A 156 -30.47 2.73 -11.67
N CYS A 157 -29.45 3.55 -11.41
CA CYS A 157 -29.55 4.63 -10.42
C CYS A 157 -30.13 5.91 -11.06
N LEU A 158 -31.22 6.44 -10.52
CA LEU A 158 -31.86 7.66 -11.02
C LEU A 158 -31.44 8.92 -10.26
N GLU A 159 -31.33 8.83 -8.93
CA GLU A 159 -30.96 9.95 -8.08
C GLU A 159 -30.15 9.45 -6.87
N VAL A 160 -29.22 10.28 -6.41
CA VAL A 160 -28.49 10.08 -5.15
C VAL A 160 -28.62 11.36 -4.33
N SER A 161 -29.42 11.29 -3.27
CA SER A 161 -29.51 12.33 -2.25
C SER A 161 -28.45 12.08 -1.17
N PHE A 162 -27.66 13.11 -0.85
CA PHE A 162 -26.71 13.05 0.25
C PHE A 162 -27.45 13.42 1.55
N CYS A 163 -27.54 12.47 2.48
CA CYS A 163 -27.93 12.73 3.88
C CYS A 163 -26.76 13.29 4.69
#